data_AF-A0AAN7P6G7-F1
#
_entry.id   AF-A0AAN7P6G7-F1
#
_cell.length_a   1.000
_cell.length_b   1.000
_cell.length_c   1.000
_cell.angle_alpha   90.00
_cell.angle_beta   90.00
_cell.angle_gamma   90.00
#
_symmetry.space_group_name_H-M   'P 1'
#
loop_
_entity.id
_entity.type
_entity.pdbx_description
1 polymer ?
#
loop_
_entity_poly.entity_id
_entity_poly.type
_entity_poly.pdbx_seq_one_letter_code
_entity_poly.pdbx_strand_id
1 'polypeptide(L)'
;METKGDNRKVYRLVLTGGPCGGKTTGQSRLCTFFENLGWKVFRVPETASVLLSGGIKFSDLNVDEVYQFQSNLLKTMLQIENTFFELAKSCKRNCLIICDRGAMDPSAFISKEVWERMMRENNWNNVELRDNRYNQIVHMVTAAKGAEDFYSTEDHACRSEGMELARELDYNAAAAWVGHPYFDVIDNSTDFEGKMRRMIGVVCQKLSIDTGDRLLTNSRKLKFLVNGPLPDDSAFPSFQDFEVVHNYLQSEPPNQVRLRKRGQKGHFSYIHTVRRPAKLGQVVEVKTQITHRDHINLLAQKDSSHFTIYKKRRCFLVNNQYFQLDIYQSPSHPRCKGLMLLETYTALNESNLRERLPSFLKIVKDVTGNPNYSMFNLSLREDWKNSKKFCRSITGPADVQNSVMKRNGHIENNLQKMNGHAGEEYKLPNGSTYTEKV
;
A
#
# COMPACT_ATOMS: atom_id res chain seq x y z
N MET A 1 -19.51 39.87 17.68
CA MET A 1 -19.32 38.81 16.67
C MET A 1 -18.02 38.10 16.99
N GLU A 2 -18.09 37.00 17.73
CA GLU A 2 -16.92 36.15 17.99
C GLU A 2 -16.48 35.48 16.69
N THR A 3 -15.23 35.72 16.29
CA THR A 3 -14.58 35.00 15.20
C THR A 3 -14.50 33.52 15.57
N LYS A 4 -15.30 32.67 14.90
CA LYS A 4 -15.16 31.21 14.96
C LYS A 4 -13.69 30.87 14.70
N GLY A 5 -13.00 30.42 15.75
CA GLY A 5 -11.60 30.00 15.69
C GLY A 5 -11.39 28.99 14.56
N ASP A 6 -10.32 29.18 13.81
CA ASP A 6 -9.99 28.36 12.66
C ASP A 6 -9.57 26.96 13.11
N ASN A 7 -10.53 26.07 13.32
CA ASN A 7 -10.35 24.72 13.89
C ASN A 7 -9.70 23.74 12.88
N ARG A 8 -8.74 24.23 12.07
CA ARG A 8 -8.03 23.47 11.04
C ARG A 8 -6.81 22.80 11.66
N LYS A 9 -6.73 21.48 11.52
CA LYS A 9 -5.59 20.70 11.98
C LYS A 9 -4.59 20.50 10.86
N VAL A 10 -3.31 20.80 11.11
CA VAL A 10 -2.18 20.37 10.27
C VAL A 10 -1.44 19.29 11.04
N TYR A 11 -1.40 18.08 10.50
CA TYR A 11 -0.80 16.91 11.15
C TYR A 11 0.37 16.38 10.33
N ARG A 12 1.55 16.33 10.94
CA ARG A 12 2.82 15.94 10.32
C ARG A 12 3.18 14.54 10.78
N LEU A 13 3.12 13.60 9.84
CA LEU A 13 3.34 12.17 10.06
C LEU A 13 4.60 11.73 9.33
N VAL A 14 5.52 11.06 10.02
CA VAL A 14 6.64 10.35 9.38
C VAL A 14 6.30 8.88 9.23
N LEU A 15 6.52 8.33 8.04
CA LEU A 15 6.61 6.89 7.85
C LEU A 15 8.09 6.50 7.69
N THR A 16 8.61 5.77 8.68
CA THR A 16 9.98 5.27 8.72
C THR A 16 10.01 3.73 8.69
N GLY A 17 11.19 3.16 8.55
CA GLY A 17 11.44 1.71 8.60
C GLY A 17 12.38 1.21 7.52
N GLY A 18 12.72 -0.08 7.59
CA GLY A 18 13.61 -0.74 6.65
C GLY A 18 13.02 -0.92 5.24
N PRO A 19 13.81 -1.47 4.30
CA PRO A 19 13.31 -1.83 2.98
C PRO A 19 12.17 -2.85 3.09
N CYS A 20 11.25 -2.84 2.12
CA CYS A 20 10.10 -3.76 2.07
C CYS A 20 9.17 -3.75 3.31
N GLY A 21 9.15 -2.67 4.12
CA GLY A 21 8.21 -2.52 5.24
C GLY A 21 6.77 -2.18 4.85
N GLY A 22 6.54 -1.77 3.59
CA GLY A 22 5.22 -1.38 3.07
C GLY A 22 4.93 0.13 3.10
N LYS A 23 5.94 0.98 3.35
CA LYS A 23 5.81 2.46 3.45
C LYS A 23 5.07 3.09 2.26
N THR A 24 5.50 2.84 1.02
CA THR A 24 4.90 3.43 -0.19
C THR A 24 3.42 3.06 -0.35
N THR A 25 3.07 1.80 -0.06
CA THR A 25 1.67 1.36 -0.06
C THR A 25 0.90 1.98 1.11
N GLY A 26 1.52 2.10 2.28
CA GLY A 26 0.98 2.79 3.46
C GLY A 26 0.63 4.25 3.18
N GLN A 27 1.54 5.02 2.56
CA GLN A 27 1.27 6.40 2.15
C GLN A 27 0.06 6.49 1.22
N SER A 28 -0.03 5.60 0.23
CA SER A 28 -1.16 5.57 -0.72
C SER A 28 -2.48 5.25 -0.03
N ARG A 29 -2.47 4.38 0.99
CA ARG A 29 -3.63 4.01 1.80
C ARG A 29 -4.07 5.14 2.72
N LEU A 30 -3.14 5.77 3.43
CA LEU A 30 -3.42 6.95 4.26
C LEU A 30 -3.97 8.09 3.41
N CYS A 31 -3.33 8.40 2.28
CA CYS A 31 -3.80 9.42 1.34
C CYS A 31 -5.25 9.17 0.93
N THR A 32 -5.55 7.98 0.41
CA THR A 32 -6.91 7.61 -0.01
C THR A 32 -7.90 7.69 1.16
N PHE A 33 -7.51 7.25 2.35
CA PHE A 33 -8.38 7.24 3.53
C PHE A 33 -8.74 8.66 3.97
N PHE A 34 -7.74 9.51 4.19
CA PHE A 34 -7.92 10.89 4.67
C PHE A 34 -8.58 11.80 3.63
N GLU A 35 -8.25 11.65 2.34
CA GLU A 35 -8.94 12.39 1.28
C GLU A 35 -10.44 12.05 1.22
N ASN A 36 -10.82 10.79 1.46
CA ASN A 36 -12.23 10.39 1.55
C ASN A 36 -12.92 10.96 2.80
N LEU A 37 -12.18 11.29 3.86
CA LEU A 37 -12.69 12.04 5.02
C LEU A 37 -12.74 13.56 4.78
N GLY A 38 -12.37 14.02 3.59
CA GLY A 38 -12.38 15.44 3.22
C GLY A 38 -11.12 16.22 3.65
N TRP A 39 -10.07 15.52 4.11
CA TRP A 39 -8.78 16.14 4.41
C TRP A 39 -7.99 16.40 3.11
N LYS A 40 -7.14 17.42 3.14
CA LYS A 40 -6.09 17.59 2.14
C LYS A 40 -4.88 16.77 2.57
N VAL A 41 -4.32 15.96 1.67
CA VAL A 41 -3.11 15.18 1.96
C VAL A 41 -1.95 15.69 1.12
N PHE A 42 -0.83 15.95 1.78
CA PHE A 42 0.46 16.24 1.18
C PHE A 42 1.40 15.05 1.39
N ARG A 43 2.22 14.75 0.39
CA ARG A 43 3.24 13.70 0.47
C ARG A 43 4.58 14.34 0.16
N VAL A 44 5.47 14.30 1.13
CA VAL A 44 6.85 14.76 0.98
C VAL A 44 7.65 13.58 0.41
N PRO A 45 8.27 13.73 -0.78
CA PRO A 45 9.03 12.65 -1.38
C PRO A 45 10.29 12.33 -0.56
N GLU A 46 10.77 11.09 -0.67
CA GLU A 46 12.05 10.68 -0.08
C GLU A 46 13.19 11.49 -0.71
N THR A 47 13.79 12.39 0.07
CA THR A 47 14.79 13.35 -0.45
C THR A 47 16.04 12.63 -0.96
N ALA A 48 16.43 11.53 -0.32
CA ALA A 48 17.54 10.70 -0.77
C ALA A 48 17.30 10.17 -2.20
N SER A 49 16.10 9.64 -2.48
CA SER A 49 15.76 9.17 -3.83
C SER A 49 15.80 10.29 -4.87
N VAL A 50 15.34 11.50 -4.50
CA VAL A 50 15.41 12.67 -5.40
C VAL A 50 16.86 13.00 -5.75
N LEU A 51 17.75 13.07 -4.75
CA LEU A 51 19.17 13.39 -4.96
C LEU A 51 19.91 12.29 -5.74
N LEU A 52 19.68 11.02 -5.43
CA LEU A 52 20.30 9.89 -6.13
C LEU A 52 19.83 9.78 -7.58
N SER A 53 18.55 10.03 -7.85
CA SER A 53 18.03 10.07 -9.22
C SER A 53 18.62 11.21 -10.05
N GLY A 54 19.18 12.24 -9.39
CA GLY A 54 19.87 13.37 -10.01
C GLY A 54 21.31 13.06 -10.46
N GLY A 55 21.79 11.82 -10.29
CA GLY A 55 23.11 11.38 -10.74
C GLY A 55 24.16 11.25 -9.65
N ILE A 56 23.81 11.46 -8.37
CA ILE A 56 24.72 11.21 -7.24
C ILE A 56 24.85 9.70 -7.03
N LYS A 57 26.09 9.21 -7.02
CA LYS A 57 26.42 7.82 -6.71
C LYS A 57 27.31 7.78 -5.48
N PHE A 58 26.90 7.00 -4.47
CA PHE A 58 27.70 6.85 -3.25
C PHE A 58 29.08 6.22 -3.49
N SER A 59 29.20 5.36 -4.51
CA SER A 59 30.46 4.72 -4.91
C SER A 59 31.54 5.71 -5.32
N ASP A 60 31.14 6.92 -5.70
CA ASP A 60 32.04 7.92 -6.28
C ASP A 60 32.49 8.93 -5.21
N LEU A 61 32.01 8.80 -3.96
CA LEU A 61 32.26 9.75 -2.88
C LEU A 61 33.32 9.22 -1.90
N ASN A 62 34.29 10.06 -1.57
CA ASN A 62 35.20 9.82 -0.45
C ASN A 62 34.53 10.12 0.90
N VAL A 63 35.23 9.84 2.01
CA VAL A 63 34.68 9.99 3.38
C VAL A 63 34.19 11.41 3.68
N ASP A 64 34.92 12.44 3.24
CA ASP A 64 34.54 13.84 3.46
C ASP A 64 33.36 14.25 2.56
N GLU A 65 33.32 13.74 1.33
CA GLU A 65 32.20 13.95 0.42
C GLU A 65 30.93 13.26 0.89
N VAL A 66 31.02 12.08 1.51
CA VAL A 66 29.90 11.40 2.16
C VAL A 66 29.35 12.26 3.30
N TYR A 67 30.23 12.87 4.11
CA TYR A 67 29.80 13.80 5.15
C TYR A 67 29.04 15.01 4.58
N GLN A 68 29.62 15.66 3.56
CA GLN A 68 28.99 16.81 2.91
C GLN A 68 27.66 16.42 2.27
N PHE A 69 27.58 15.24 1.65
CA PHE A 69 26.36 14.71 1.09
C PHE A 69 25.28 14.54 2.17
N GLN A 70 25.59 13.92 3.31
CA GLN A 70 24.62 13.72 4.40
C GLN A 70 24.14 15.04 5.00
N SER A 71 25.04 16.02 5.16
CA SER A 71 24.70 17.38 5.58
C SER A 71 23.76 18.08 4.60
N ASN A 72 24.06 18.02 3.30
CA ASN A 72 23.22 18.60 2.25
C ASN A 72 21.88 17.86 2.08
N LEU A 73 21.87 16.54 2.25
CA LEU A 73 20.67 15.71 2.25
C LEU A 73 19.71 16.19 3.33
N LEU A 74 20.19 16.35 4.58
CA LEU A 74 19.35 16.81 5.68
C LEU A 74 18.88 18.26 5.47
N LYS A 75 19.74 19.18 5.03
CA LYS A 75 19.32 20.56 4.67
C LYS A 75 18.21 20.57 3.64
N THR A 76 18.37 19.78 2.58
CA THR A 76 17.39 19.68 1.49
C THR A 76 16.08 19.09 2.00
N MET A 77 16.16 18.04 2.81
CA MET A 77 14.98 17.41 3.42
C MET A 77 14.19 18.40 4.27
N LEU A 78 14.87 19.16 5.13
CA LEU A 78 14.25 20.19 5.97
C LEU A 78 13.57 21.27 5.12
N GLN A 79 14.20 21.70 4.03
CA GLN A 79 13.65 22.73 3.14
C GLN A 79 12.41 22.25 2.38
N ILE A 80 12.45 21.04 1.82
CA ILE A 80 11.30 20.45 1.11
C ILE A 80 10.13 20.30 2.09
N GLU A 81 10.38 19.74 3.28
CA GLU A 81 9.35 19.59 4.31
C GLU A 81 8.76 20.93 4.75
N ASN A 82 9.60 21.95 4.99
CA ASN A 82 9.14 23.30 5.37
C ASN A 82 8.19 23.87 4.30
N THR A 83 8.52 23.68 3.02
CA THR A 83 7.67 24.10 1.89
C THR A 83 6.28 23.45 1.99
N PHE A 84 6.21 22.13 2.21
CA PHE A 84 4.93 21.45 2.39
C PHE A 84 4.20 21.86 3.67
N PHE A 85 4.92 22.15 4.75
CA PHE A 85 4.33 22.61 6.00
C PHE A 85 3.68 23.99 5.84
N GLU A 86 4.32 24.89 5.09
CA GLU A 86 3.77 26.21 4.75
C GLU A 86 2.56 26.11 3.82
N LEU A 87 2.64 25.28 2.77
CA LEU A 87 1.50 25.00 1.89
C LEU A 87 0.31 24.40 2.63
N ALA A 88 0.55 23.58 3.65
CA ALA A 88 -0.51 23.02 4.48
C ALA A 88 -1.16 24.07 5.40
N LYS A 89 -0.40 25.05 5.90
CA LYS A 89 -0.94 26.17 6.70
C LYS A 89 -1.87 27.07 5.87
N SER A 90 -1.60 27.25 4.58
CA SER A 90 -2.46 28.07 3.70
C SER A 90 -3.74 27.35 3.24
N CYS A 91 -3.90 26.07 3.54
CA CYS A 91 -5.08 25.31 3.17
C CYS A 91 -6.33 25.68 4.01
N LYS A 92 -7.49 25.62 3.36
CA LYS A 92 -8.80 25.84 3.98
C LYS A 92 -9.41 24.60 4.65
N ARG A 93 -8.72 23.46 4.57
CA ARG A 93 -9.19 22.14 5.05
C ARG A 93 -8.15 21.58 6.03
N ASN A 94 -8.55 20.59 6.83
CA ASN A 94 -7.60 19.81 7.62
C ASN A 94 -6.55 19.19 6.70
N CYS A 95 -5.29 19.20 7.12
CA CYS A 95 -4.15 18.73 6.34
C CYS A 95 -3.43 17.59 7.05
N LEU A 96 -3.20 16.50 6.32
CA LEU A 96 -2.24 15.47 6.70
C LEU A 96 -1.02 15.60 5.80
N ILE A 97 0.16 15.70 6.38
CA ILE A 97 1.43 15.73 5.67
C ILE A 97 2.17 14.45 6.01
N ILE A 98 2.45 13.65 4.99
CA ILE A 98 3.13 12.35 5.13
C ILE A 98 4.55 12.51 4.60
N CYS A 99 5.54 12.39 5.48
CA CYS A 99 6.95 12.36 5.13
C CYS A 99 7.41 10.92 4.90
N ASP A 100 7.92 10.63 3.71
CA ASP A 100 8.60 9.36 3.43
C ASP A 100 10.03 9.45 3.95
N ARG A 101 10.23 8.92 5.17
CA ARG A 101 11.36 9.24 6.07
C ARG A 101 11.37 10.69 6.53
N GLY A 102 11.92 10.94 7.72
CA GLY A 102 12.03 12.27 8.32
C GLY A 102 13.46 12.61 8.74
N ALA A 103 13.62 13.74 9.40
CA ALA A 103 14.90 14.37 9.70
C ALA A 103 15.87 13.50 10.51
N MET A 104 15.37 12.53 11.28
CA MET A 104 16.21 11.60 12.04
C MET A 104 16.66 10.39 11.22
N ASP A 105 15.96 10.01 10.14
CA ASP A 105 16.31 8.82 9.34
C ASP A 105 17.74 8.84 8.78
N PRO A 106 18.32 9.97 8.33
CA PRO A 106 19.73 10.01 7.91
C PRO A 106 20.72 9.55 8.99
N SER A 107 20.40 9.73 10.27
CA SER A 107 21.26 9.29 11.38
C SER A 107 21.44 7.76 11.44
N ALA A 108 20.52 7.00 10.83
CA ALA A 108 20.62 5.55 10.75
C ALA A 108 21.75 5.05 9.82
N PHE A 109 22.31 5.94 8.98
CA PHE A 109 23.31 5.60 7.96
C PHE A 109 24.71 6.14 8.30
N ILE A 110 24.88 6.84 9.42
CA ILE A 110 26.15 7.43 9.82
C ILE A 110 26.46 7.14 11.30
N SER A 111 27.73 7.27 11.69
CA SER A 111 28.11 7.08 13.09
C SER A 111 27.58 8.22 13.97
N LYS A 112 27.46 7.95 15.27
CA LYS A 112 26.98 8.92 16.25
C LYS A 112 27.88 10.16 16.32
N GLU A 113 29.19 9.98 16.20
CA GLU A 113 30.19 11.06 16.22
C GLU A 113 30.01 11.98 15.02
N VAL A 114 29.74 11.39 13.84
CA VAL A 114 29.46 12.14 12.61
C VAL A 114 28.14 12.91 12.75
N TRP A 115 27.09 12.28 13.29
CA TRP A 115 25.81 12.94 13.54
C TRP A 115 25.94 14.13 14.50
N GLU A 116 26.64 13.95 15.62
CA GLU A 116 26.87 15.02 16.60
C GLU A 116 27.70 16.18 16.02
N ARG A 117 28.67 15.88 15.16
CA ARG A 117 29.40 16.91 14.40
C ARG A 117 28.45 17.68 13.48
N MET A 118 27.61 17.00 12.71
CA MET A 118 26.62 17.64 11.83
C MET A 118 25.65 18.54 12.60
N MET A 119 25.16 18.09 13.76
CA MET A 119 24.25 18.88 14.60
C MET A 119 24.91 20.18 15.06
N ARG A 120 26.16 20.11 15.55
CA ARG A 120 26.90 21.29 16.01
C ARG A 120 27.19 22.29 14.90
N GLU A 121 27.71 21.82 13.76
CA GLU A 121 28.11 22.70 12.65
C GLU A 121 26.92 23.43 12.01
N ASN A 122 25.73 22.81 12.01
CA ASN A 122 24.52 23.40 11.43
C ASN A 122 23.61 24.07 12.47
N ASN A 123 24.02 24.14 13.74
CA ASN A 123 23.22 24.64 14.85
C ASN A 123 21.84 23.98 14.94
N TRP A 124 21.81 22.67 14.76
CA TRP A 124 20.61 21.84 14.94
C TRP A 124 20.63 21.14 16.28
N ASN A 125 19.46 20.75 16.75
CA ASN A 125 19.32 19.95 17.95
C ASN A 125 18.27 18.86 17.76
N ASN A 126 18.48 17.73 18.44
CA ASN A 126 17.62 16.57 18.29
C ASN A 126 16.18 16.83 18.77
N VAL A 127 15.95 17.73 19.73
CA VAL A 127 14.58 18.01 20.21
C VAL A 127 13.77 18.70 19.12
N GLU A 128 14.34 19.69 18.44
CA GLU A 128 13.70 20.36 17.31
C GLU A 128 13.48 19.39 16.14
N LEU A 129 14.50 18.59 15.78
CA LEU A 129 14.40 17.68 14.64
C LEU A 129 13.48 16.49 14.90
N ARG A 130 13.51 15.91 16.11
CA ARG A 130 12.74 14.72 16.49
C ARG A 130 11.34 15.12 16.97
N ASP A 131 11.25 15.93 18.02
CA ASP A 131 10.04 16.09 18.85
C ASP A 131 9.12 17.21 18.37
N ASN A 132 9.68 18.39 18.08
CA ASN A 132 8.86 19.57 17.75
C ASN A 132 8.45 19.62 16.27
N ARG A 133 9.19 18.93 15.40
CA ARG A 133 8.96 18.96 13.96
C ARG A 133 7.78 18.11 13.51
N TYR A 134 7.61 16.94 14.13
CA TYR A 134 6.63 15.93 13.72
C TYR A 134 5.60 15.69 14.82
N ASN A 135 4.36 15.40 14.44
CA ASN A 135 3.32 15.08 15.43
C ASN A 135 3.31 13.59 15.79
N GLN A 136 3.73 12.73 14.87
CA GLN A 136 3.76 11.28 15.05
C GLN A 136 4.75 10.64 14.10
N ILE A 137 5.39 9.59 14.60
CA ILE A 137 6.30 8.73 13.84
C ILE A 137 5.70 7.33 13.82
N VAL A 138 5.57 6.74 12.63
CA VAL A 138 5.10 5.37 12.46
C VAL A 138 6.19 4.54 11.79
N HIS A 139 6.72 3.58 12.54
CA HIS A 139 7.73 2.64 12.07
C HIS A 139 7.07 1.42 11.42
N MET A 140 7.31 1.24 10.13
CA MET A 140 6.81 0.11 9.35
C MET A 140 7.87 -0.99 9.27
N VAL A 141 7.76 -2.00 10.14
CA VAL A 141 8.76 -3.08 10.25
C VAL A 141 8.95 -3.79 8.91
N THR A 142 10.21 -3.99 8.48
CA THR A 142 10.55 -4.72 7.25
C THR A 142 9.89 -6.10 7.17
N ALA A 143 9.49 -6.53 5.97
CA ALA A 143 9.06 -7.91 5.74
C ALA A 143 10.15 -8.94 6.09
N ALA A 144 11.43 -8.56 6.08
CA ALA A 144 12.53 -9.44 6.50
C ALA A 144 12.45 -9.84 7.99
N LYS A 145 11.53 -9.29 8.78
CA LYS A 145 11.34 -9.63 10.20
C LYS A 145 9.90 -10.08 10.48
N GLY A 146 9.67 -11.39 10.57
CA GLY A 146 8.36 -11.97 10.89
C GLY A 146 7.38 -12.05 9.71
N ALA A 147 7.85 -11.81 8.48
CA ALA A 147 7.13 -12.03 7.23
C ALA A 147 8.12 -12.34 6.09
N GLU A 148 9.18 -13.09 6.39
CA GLU A 148 10.34 -13.34 5.53
C GLU A 148 9.93 -13.88 4.15
N ASP A 149 8.90 -14.72 4.13
CA ASP A 149 8.30 -15.24 2.91
C ASP A 149 7.82 -14.15 1.94
N PHE A 150 7.52 -12.96 2.41
CA PHE A 150 7.05 -11.84 1.59
C PHE A 150 8.15 -10.84 1.25
N TYR A 151 9.38 -11.05 1.72
CA TYR A 151 10.54 -10.23 1.33
C TYR A 151 10.99 -10.62 -0.09
N SER A 152 11.05 -9.64 -0.98
CA SER A 152 11.51 -9.82 -2.36
C SER A 152 12.33 -8.59 -2.78
N THR A 153 13.44 -8.85 -3.47
CA THR A 153 14.36 -7.86 -4.05
C THR A 153 14.03 -7.53 -5.52
N GLU A 154 13.11 -8.28 -6.15
CA GLU A 154 12.95 -8.34 -7.61
C GLU A 154 12.36 -7.06 -8.26
N ASP A 155 11.66 -6.20 -7.49
CA ASP A 155 10.84 -5.11 -8.06
C ASP A 155 11.42 -3.69 -7.85
N HIS A 156 12.61 -3.57 -7.26
CA HIS A 156 13.24 -2.27 -7.05
C HIS A 156 14.67 -2.30 -7.56
N ALA A 157 14.93 -1.61 -8.67
CA ALA A 157 16.24 -1.49 -9.34
C ALA A 157 17.39 -0.96 -8.44
N CYS A 158 17.12 -0.61 -7.18
CA CYS A 158 18.07 -0.14 -6.19
C CYS A 158 18.17 -1.04 -4.94
N ARG A 159 17.63 -2.27 -4.94
CA ARG A 159 17.63 -3.13 -3.74
C ARG A 159 18.40 -4.42 -3.97
N SER A 160 19.66 -4.43 -3.54
CA SER A 160 20.54 -5.60 -3.49
C SER A 160 20.66 -6.19 -2.07
N GLU A 161 20.00 -5.60 -1.07
CA GLU A 161 20.23 -5.94 0.33
C GLU A 161 19.65 -7.32 0.70
N GLY A 162 20.51 -8.20 1.22
CA GLY A 162 20.10 -9.47 1.81
C GLY A 162 19.19 -9.30 3.04
N MET A 163 18.56 -10.38 3.48
CA MET A 163 17.61 -10.34 4.60
C MET A 163 18.24 -9.86 5.91
N GLU A 164 19.49 -10.23 6.23
CA GLU A 164 20.18 -9.71 7.42
C GLU A 164 20.35 -8.20 7.37
N LEU A 165 20.85 -7.67 6.24
CA LEU A 165 21.05 -6.24 6.07
C LEU A 165 19.73 -5.48 6.15
N ALA A 166 18.65 -6.02 5.56
CA ALA A 166 17.32 -5.43 5.66
C ALA A 166 16.82 -5.33 7.12
N ARG A 167 17.09 -6.35 7.95
CA ARG A 167 16.75 -6.34 9.39
C ARG A 167 17.58 -5.31 10.15
N GLU A 168 18.87 -5.20 9.83
CA GLU A 168 19.76 -4.22 10.46
C GLU A 168 19.32 -2.79 10.11
N LEU A 169 19.06 -2.51 8.84
CA LEU A 169 18.56 -1.20 8.39
C LEU A 169 17.20 -0.86 9.02
N ASP A 170 16.31 -1.84 9.21
CA ASP A 170 15.06 -1.65 9.94
C ASP A 170 15.29 -1.27 11.41
N TYR A 171 16.22 -1.95 12.07
CA TYR A 171 16.59 -1.67 13.45
C TYR A 171 17.19 -0.26 13.60
N ASN A 172 18.14 0.11 12.74
CA ASN A 172 18.78 1.42 12.77
C ASN A 172 17.76 2.54 12.49
N ALA A 173 16.83 2.33 11.55
CA ALA A 173 15.75 3.27 11.28
C ALA A 173 14.83 3.45 12.52
N ALA A 174 14.47 2.38 13.22
CA ALA A 174 13.71 2.49 14.47
C ALA A 174 14.50 3.21 15.56
N ALA A 175 15.79 2.88 15.70
CA ALA A 175 16.68 3.43 16.72
C ALA A 175 16.85 4.95 16.58
N ALA A 176 16.89 5.47 15.35
CA ALA A 176 16.99 6.90 15.06
C ALA A 176 15.86 7.74 15.68
N TRP A 177 14.69 7.14 15.90
CA TRP A 177 13.49 7.80 16.43
C TRP A 177 13.24 7.53 17.91
N VAL A 178 14.11 6.76 18.57
CA VAL A 178 13.97 6.47 20.01
C VAL A 178 13.95 7.77 20.82
N GLY A 179 12.96 7.86 21.72
CA GLY A 179 12.71 9.02 22.57
C GLY A 179 11.66 10.01 22.03
N HIS A 180 11.16 9.84 20.80
CA HIS A 180 10.01 10.62 20.34
C HIS A 180 8.74 10.26 21.15
N PRO A 181 7.97 11.23 21.68
CA PRO A 181 6.82 10.96 22.55
C PRO A 181 5.67 10.19 21.87
N TYR A 182 5.57 10.27 20.55
CA TYR A 182 4.53 9.63 19.74
C TYR A 182 5.17 8.75 18.66
N PHE A 183 5.73 7.63 19.07
CA PHE A 183 6.37 6.64 18.21
C PHE A 183 5.56 5.33 18.22
N ASP A 184 4.98 4.97 17.08
CA ASP A 184 4.16 3.76 16.92
C ASP A 184 4.86 2.75 16.02
N VAL A 185 4.90 1.48 16.44
CA VAL A 185 5.54 0.39 15.68
C VAL A 185 4.48 -0.53 15.07
N ILE A 186 4.54 -0.72 13.76
CA ILE A 186 3.65 -1.59 13.00
C ILE A 186 4.44 -2.83 12.52
N ASP A 187 4.38 -3.88 13.33
CA ASP A 187 5.02 -5.18 13.07
C ASP A 187 4.30 -6.01 11.99
N ASN A 188 4.77 -7.24 11.75
CA ASN A 188 4.16 -8.19 10.81
C ASN A 188 3.30 -9.27 11.48
N SER A 189 2.73 -9.00 12.66
CA SER A 189 1.89 -9.98 13.40
C SER A 189 0.55 -10.31 12.72
N THR A 190 0.18 -9.59 11.67
CA THR A 190 -1.03 -9.77 10.87
C THR A 190 -0.68 -9.88 9.39
N ASP A 191 -1.63 -10.31 8.57
CA ASP A 191 -1.52 -10.17 7.11
C ASP A 191 -1.26 -8.72 6.68
N PHE A 192 -0.83 -8.54 5.42
CA PHE A 192 -0.46 -7.21 4.93
C PHE A 192 -1.61 -6.19 5.01
N GLU A 193 -2.87 -6.61 4.78
CA GLU A 193 -4.03 -5.71 4.93
C GLU A 193 -4.31 -5.38 6.40
N GLY A 194 -4.17 -6.32 7.32
CA GLY A 194 -4.22 -6.08 8.77
C GLY A 194 -3.13 -5.10 9.21
N LYS A 195 -1.93 -5.22 8.66
CA LYS A 195 -0.81 -4.30 8.91
C LYS A 195 -1.15 -2.88 8.47
N MET A 196 -1.68 -2.73 7.25
CA MET A 196 -2.12 -1.41 6.74
C MET A 196 -3.26 -0.82 7.58
N ARG A 197 -4.21 -1.64 8.05
CA ARG A 197 -5.31 -1.18 8.91
C ARG A 197 -4.81 -0.68 10.25
N ARG A 198 -3.90 -1.41 10.90
CA ARG A 198 -3.26 -0.98 12.16
C ARG A 198 -2.51 0.34 11.98
N MET A 199 -1.75 0.49 10.89
CA MET A 199 -1.08 1.74 10.55
C MET A 199 -2.05 2.92 10.41
N ILE A 200 -3.19 2.76 9.70
CA ILE A 200 -4.20 3.83 9.62
C ILE A 200 -4.84 4.07 11.00
N GLY A 201 -5.08 3.00 11.76
CA GLY A 201 -5.69 3.03 13.08
C GLY A 201 -4.92 3.89 14.07
N VAL A 202 -3.59 3.69 14.18
CA VAL A 202 -2.75 4.49 15.09
C VAL A 202 -2.77 5.98 14.71
N VAL A 203 -2.77 6.32 13.42
CA VAL A 203 -2.85 7.73 12.97
C VAL A 203 -4.21 8.33 13.31
N CYS A 204 -5.29 7.59 13.11
CA CYS A 204 -6.64 8.05 13.42
C CYS A 204 -6.86 8.23 14.93
N GLN A 205 -6.32 7.31 15.75
CA GLN A 205 -6.37 7.39 17.21
C GLN A 205 -5.71 8.68 17.71
N LYS A 206 -4.50 9.01 17.21
CA LYS A 206 -3.80 10.25 17.59
C LYS A 206 -4.52 11.50 17.10
N LEU A 207 -5.20 11.43 15.96
CA LEU A 207 -6.01 12.54 15.46
C LEU A 207 -7.40 12.65 16.12
N SER A 208 -7.75 11.69 16.98
CA SER A 208 -9.07 11.55 17.59
C SER A 208 -10.19 11.49 16.55
N ILE A 209 -9.93 10.79 15.45
CA ILE A 209 -10.93 10.51 14.41
C ILE A 209 -11.64 9.22 14.80
N ASP A 210 -12.95 9.30 15.01
CA ASP A 210 -13.77 8.10 15.14
C ASP A 210 -13.79 7.38 13.79
N THR A 211 -13.19 6.20 13.77
CA THR A 211 -13.13 5.35 12.57
C THR A 211 -14.18 4.25 12.60
N GLY A 212 -15.05 4.25 13.62
CA GLY A 212 -15.99 3.21 13.90
C GLY A 212 -15.30 1.85 13.96
N ASP A 213 -15.92 0.86 13.34
CA ASP A 213 -15.45 -0.51 13.28
C ASP A 213 -14.55 -0.79 12.07
N ARG A 214 -14.40 0.18 11.16
CA ARG A 214 -13.75 0.00 9.86
C ARG A 214 -12.27 -0.39 9.95
N LEU A 215 -11.57 0.06 10.99
CA LEU A 215 -10.15 -0.19 11.19
C LEU A 215 -9.86 -1.29 12.23
N LEU A 216 -10.90 -1.92 12.79
CA LEU A 216 -10.72 -3.06 13.69
C LEU A 216 -10.03 -4.21 12.95
N THR A 217 -9.27 -5.02 13.69
CA THR A 217 -8.46 -6.13 13.15
C THR A 217 -9.30 -7.20 12.46
N ASN A 218 -10.55 -7.39 12.86
CA ASN A 218 -11.54 -8.27 12.23
C ASN A 218 -12.34 -7.60 11.09
N SER A 219 -12.06 -6.33 10.75
CA SER A 219 -12.75 -5.63 9.66
C SER A 219 -12.48 -6.29 8.31
N ARG A 220 -13.55 -6.70 7.62
CA ARG A 220 -13.50 -7.40 6.34
C ARG A 220 -14.15 -6.56 5.24
N LYS A 221 -13.62 -6.69 4.02
CA LYS A 221 -14.26 -6.11 2.85
C LYS A 221 -15.50 -6.92 2.51
N LEU A 222 -16.66 -6.26 2.46
CA LEU A 222 -17.91 -6.85 1.99
C LEU A 222 -18.35 -6.20 0.68
N LYS A 223 -19.00 -6.98 -0.16
CA LYS A 223 -19.49 -6.58 -1.48
C LYS A 223 -20.90 -7.12 -1.68
N PHE A 224 -21.83 -6.24 -1.99
CA PHE A 224 -23.24 -6.56 -2.20
C PHE A 224 -23.66 -6.23 -3.63
N LEU A 225 -24.51 -7.08 -4.20
CA LEU A 225 -25.19 -6.79 -5.45
C LEU A 225 -26.37 -5.87 -5.19
N VAL A 226 -26.44 -4.76 -5.92
CA VAL A 226 -27.57 -3.82 -5.87
C VAL A 226 -28.34 -3.90 -7.18
N ASN A 227 -29.67 -4.00 -7.09
CA ASN A 227 -30.53 -4.00 -8.25
C ASN A 227 -30.97 -2.58 -8.61
N GLY A 228 -31.14 -2.32 -9.90
CA GLY A 228 -31.67 -1.06 -10.40
C GLY A 228 -33.21 -1.01 -10.39
N PRO A 229 -33.78 0.17 -10.70
CA PRO A 229 -33.10 1.46 -10.89
C PRO A 229 -32.57 2.05 -9.58
N LEU A 230 -31.63 3.00 -9.67
CA LEU A 230 -31.20 3.76 -8.49
C LEU A 230 -32.30 4.71 -8.04
N PRO A 231 -32.43 4.97 -6.73
CA PRO A 231 -33.29 6.04 -6.25
C PRO A 231 -32.73 7.39 -6.70
N ASP A 232 -33.57 8.43 -6.61
CA ASP A 232 -33.18 9.80 -6.89
C ASP A 232 -32.00 10.25 -6.00
N ASP A 233 -31.20 11.19 -6.50
CA ASP A 233 -30.03 11.71 -5.78
C ASP A 233 -30.42 12.32 -4.42
N SER A 234 -31.66 12.83 -4.27
CA SER A 234 -32.20 13.33 -3.00
C SER A 234 -32.36 12.27 -1.91
N ALA A 235 -32.46 10.99 -2.28
CA ALA A 235 -32.55 9.89 -1.31
C ALA A 235 -31.18 9.53 -0.71
N PHE A 236 -30.08 9.97 -1.33
CA PHE A 236 -28.74 9.75 -0.79
C PHE A 236 -28.40 10.84 0.24
N PRO A 237 -27.70 10.50 1.33
CA PRO A 237 -27.03 11.53 2.12
C PRO A 237 -25.92 12.19 1.30
N SER A 238 -25.24 13.18 1.88
CA SER A 238 -24.07 13.82 1.25
C SER A 238 -23.12 12.78 0.65
N PHE A 239 -22.95 12.85 -0.67
CA PHE A 239 -22.14 11.91 -1.44
C PHE A 239 -21.12 12.62 -2.31
N GLN A 240 -20.15 11.86 -2.81
CA GLN A 240 -19.17 12.29 -3.80
C GLN A 240 -19.08 11.26 -4.92
N ASP A 241 -19.16 11.74 -6.16
CA ASP A 241 -19.07 10.89 -7.35
C ASP A 241 -17.69 10.98 -7.98
N PHE A 242 -17.13 9.83 -8.34
CA PHE A 242 -15.84 9.73 -9.01
C PHE A 242 -15.97 8.94 -10.31
N GLU A 243 -15.35 9.44 -11.36
CA GLU A 243 -15.08 8.68 -12.56
C GLU A 243 -13.94 7.71 -12.27
N VAL A 244 -14.14 6.43 -12.55
CA VAL A 244 -13.11 5.41 -12.35
C VAL A 244 -13.00 4.53 -13.58
N VAL A 245 -11.78 4.42 -14.09
CA VAL A 245 -11.43 3.60 -15.25
C VAL A 245 -10.38 2.58 -14.83
N HIS A 246 -10.59 1.31 -15.19
CA HIS A 246 -9.60 0.25 -14.97
C HIS A 246 -9.20 -0.41 -16.28
N ASN A 247 -7.90 -0.70 -16.40
CA ASN A 247 -7.33 -1.46 -17.50
C ASN A 247 -6.46 -2.57 -16.92
N TYR A 248 -6.62 -3.79 -17.41
CA TYR A 248 -5.69 -4.88 -17.12
C TYR A 248 -4.53 -4.82 -18.11
N LEU A 249 -3.31 -5.08 -17.63
CA LEU A 249 -2.10 -5.11 -18.44
C LEU A 249 -1.67 -6.56 -18.65
N GLN A 250 -0.91 -6.80 -19.72
CA GLN A 250 -0.28 -8.09 -19.93
C GLN A 250 0.69 -8.37 -18.77
N SER A 251 0.63 -9.57 -18.21
CA SER A 251 1.52 -10.02 -17.14
C SER A 251 1.71 -11.52 -17.18
N GLU A 252 2.85 -11.99 -16.69
CA GLU A 252 3.11 -13.42 -16.56
C GLU A 252 2.12 -14.07 -15.57
N PRO A 253 1.40 -15.13 -15.97
CA PRO A 253 0.58 -15.89 -15.04
C PRO A 253 1.44 -16.41 -13.88
N PRO A 254 0.95 -16.41 -12.63
CA PRO A 254 -0.42 -16.09 -12.20
C PRO A 254 -0.62 -14.64 -11.71
N ASN A 255 0.30 -13.71 -12.03
CA ASN A 255 0.18 -12.31 -11.62
C ASN A 255 -0.97 -11.62 -12.37
N GLN A 256 -1.66 -10.71 -11.69
CA GLN A 256 -2.65 -9.83 -12.29
C GLN A 256 -2.21 -8.38 -12.14
N VAL A 257 -1.95 -7.72 -13.27
CA VAL A 257 -1.54 -6.32 -13.29
C VAL A 257 -2.68 -5.44 -13.79
N ARG A 258 -2.94 -4.32 -13.09
CA ARG A 258 -3.98 -3.37 -13.49
C ARG A 258 -3.59 -1.92 -13.25
N LEU A 259 -4.03 -1.05 -14.16
CA LEU A 259 -4.04 0.40 -13.99
C LEU A 259 -5.43 0.86 -13.55
N ARG A 260 -5.45 1.86 -12.67
CA ARG A 260 -6.65 2.57 -12.26
C ARG A 260 -6.45 4.07 -12.45
N LYS A 261 -7.32 4.71 -13.23
CA LYS A 261 -7.53 6.16 -13.26
C LYS A 261 -8.77 6.47 -12.43
N ARG A 262 -8.67 7.35 -11.45
CA ARG A 262 -9.81 7.80 -10.62
C ARG A 262 -9.80 9.32 -10.50
N GLY A 263 -10.92 9.98 -10.68
CA GLY A 263 -10.97 11.44 -10.57
C GLY A 263 -12.35 12.04 -10.60
N GLN A 264 -12.40 13.36 -10.55
CA GLN A 264 -13.60 14.17 -10.72
C GLN A 264 -13.19 15.56 -11.21
N LYS A 265 -14.07 16.24 -11.96
CA LYS A 265 -13.86 17.62 -12.42
C LYS A 265 -12.50 17.84 -13.14
N GLY A 266 -12.10 16.89 -13.98
CA GLY A 266 -10.84 16.98 -14.74
C GLY A 266 -9.56 16.63 -13.96
N HIS A 267 -9.64 16.39 -12.66
CA HIS A 267 -8.48 16.01 -11.84
C HIS A 267 -8.48 14.52 -11.53
N PHE A 268 -7.38 13.84 -11.85
CA PHE A 268 -7.27 12.39 -11.75
C PHE A 268 -6.01 11.94 -11.00
N SER A 269 -6.15 10.83 -10.25
CA SER A 269 -5.06 10.04 -9.70
C SER A 269 -4.94 8.71 -10.43
N TYR A 270 -3.71 8.21 -10.50
CA TYR A 270 -3.36 7.00 -11.23
C TYR A 270 -2.67 6.01 -10.30
N ILE A 271 -3.11 4.76 -10.32
CA ILE A 271 -2.52 3.68 -9.52
C ILE A 271 -2.23 2.48 -10.40
N HIS A 272 -1.00 2.00 -10.35
CA HIS A 272 -0.58 0.70 -10.84
C HIS A 272 -0.72 -0.32 -9.71
N THR A 273 -1.44 -1.41 -9.94
CA THR A 273 -1.60 -2.50 -8.97
C THR A 273 -1.08 -3.80 -9.55
N VAL A 274 -0.15 -4.42 -8.83
CA VAL A 274 0.33 -5.77 -9.12
C VAL A 274 -0.24 -6.69 -8.04
N ARG A 275 -1.05 -7.66 -8.45
CA ARG A 275 -1.58 -8.68 -7.56
C ARG A 275 -0.86 -9.99 -7.85
N ARG A 276 -0.10 -10.45 -6.86
CA ARG A 276 0.64 -11.71 -6.92
C ARG A 276 -0.25 -12.87 -6.43
N PRO A 277 0.01 -14.11 -6.88
CA PRO A 277 -0.68 -15.30 -6.39
C PRO A 277 -0.57 -15.41 -4.86
N ALA A 278 -1.48 -16.17 -4.26
CA ALA A 278 -1.43 -16.37 -2.83
C ALA A 278 -0.14 -17.09 -2.43
N LYS A 279 0.71 -16.43 -1.63
CA LYS A 279 1.84 -17.06 -0.94
C LYS A 279 1.37 -17.33 0.49
N LEU A 280 1.47 -18.58 0.95
CA LEU A 280 0.96 -19.01 2.27
C LEU A 280 -0.52 -18.63 2.51
N GLY A 281 -1.37 -18.77 1.50
CA GLY A 281 -2.80 -18.42 1.59
C GLY A 281 -3.10 -16.91 1.57
N GLN A 282 -2.09 -16.04 1.57
CA GLN A 282 -2.26 -14.59 1.51
C GLN A 282 -2.00 -14.04 0.11
N VAL A 283 -2.98 -13.31 -0.42
CA VAL A 283 -2.87 -12.61 -1.70
C VAL A 283 -2.18 -11.26 -1.47
N VAL A 284 -1.02 -11.07 -2.10
CA VAL A 284 -0.29 -9.80 -2.02
C VAL A 284 -0.75 -8.87 -3.15
N GLU A 285 -1.34 -7.73 -2.80
CA GLU A 285 -1.62 -6.62 -3.74
C GLU A 285 -0.67 -5.44 -3.48
N VAL A 286 0.31 -5.25 -4.36
CA VAL A 286 1.19 -4.07 -4.36
C VAL A 286 0.50 -2.95 -5.13
N LYS A 287 0.37 -1.77 -4.52
CA LYS A 287 -0.25 -0.57 -5.12
C LYS A 287 0.75 0.57 -5.16
N THR A 288 1.06 1.02 -6.37
CA THR A 288 2.02 2.10 -6.65
C THR A 288 1.27 3.27 -7.29
N GLN A 289 1.39 4.46 -6.70
CA GLN A 289 0.90 5.66 -7.36
C GLN A 289 1.84 6.07 -8.48
N ILE A 290 1.29 6.42 -9.64
CA ILE A 290 2.07 6.75 -10.84
C ILE A 290 1.65 8.12 -11.39
N THR A 291 2.49 8.71 -12.25
CA THR A 291 2.16 9.95 -12.93
C THR A 291 1.18 9.72 -14.10
N HIS A 292 0.62 10.81 -14.64
CA HIS A 292 -0.18 10.73 -15.86
C HIS A 292 0.63 10.18 -17.05
N ARG A 293 1.91 10.58 -17.16
CA ARG A 293 2.82 10.12 -18.21
C ARG A 293 3.08 8.62 -18.11
N ASP A 294 3.41 8.14 -16.92
CA ASP A 294 3.65 6.70 -16.68
C ASP A 294 2.38 5.88 -16.95
N HIS A 295 1.21 6.41 -16.56
CA HIS A 295 -0.06 5.77 -16.86
C HIS A 295 -0.27 5.61 -18.37
N ILE A 296 0.00 6.65 -19.17
CA ILE A 296 -0.10 6.57 -20.64
C ILE A 296 0.88 5.53 -21.19
N ASN A 297 2.13 5.55 -20.74
CA ASN A 297 3.16 4.63 -21.19
C ASN A 297 2.79 3.17 -20.88
N LEU A 298 2.36 2.88 -19.65
CA LEU A 298 1.94 1.53 -19.24
C LEU A 298 0.66 1.09 -19.93
N LEU A 299 -0.24 2.02 -20.30
CA LEU A 299 -1.46 1.70 -21.02
C LEU A 299 -1.19 1.10 -22.40
N ALA A 300 0.00 1.32 -22.98
CA ALA A 300 0.42 0.65 -24.22
C ALA A 300 0.52 -0.89 -24.07
N GLN A 301 0.71 -1.39 -22.84
CA GLN A 301 0.80 -2.83 -22.53
C GLN A 301 -0.55 -3.44 -22.13
N LYS A 302 -1.66 -2.78 -22.49
CA LYS A 302 -3.01 -3.24 -22.15
C LYS A 302 -3.26 -4.65 -22.67
N ASP A 303 -3.80 -5.50 -21.80
CA ASP A 303 -4.18 -6.86 -22.17
C ASP A 303 -5.42 -6.83 -23.08
N SER A 304 -5.25 -7.36 -24.30
CA SER A 304 -6.31 -7.43 -25.31
C SER A 304 -7.42 -8.41 -24.95
N SER A 305 -7.18 -9.35 -24.03
CA SER A 305 -8.17 -10.30 -23.54
C SER A 305 -9.13 -9.72 -22.49
N HIS A 306 -8.89 -8.48 -22.06
CA HIS A 306 -9.76 -7.74 -21.15
C HIS A 306 -10.37 -6.48 -21.82
N PHE A 307 -11.59 -6.14 -21.43
CA PHE A 307 -12.23 -4.85 -21.69
C PHE A 307 -11.77 -3.82 -20.66
N THR A 308 -11.73 -2.55 -21.08
CA THR A 308 -11.65 -1.44 -20.13
C THR A 308 -12.94 -1.37 -19.34
N ILE A 309 -12.83 -1.24 -18.02
CA ILE A 309 -13.99 -1.08 -17.14
C ILE A 309 -14.16 0.41 -16.83
N TYR A 310 -15.32 0.94 -17.18
CA TYR A 310 -15.76 2.28 -16.81
C TYR A 310 -16.80 2.16 -15.70
N LYS A 311 -16.64 2.97 -14.65
CA LYS A 311 -17.63 3.04 -13.57
C LYS A 311 -17.70 4.43 -12.98
N LYS A 312 -18.91 4.79 -12.56
CA LYS A 312 -19.15 5.90 -11.64
C LYS A 312 -19.14 5.33 -10.22
N ARG A 313 -18.23 5.80 -9.39
CA ARG A 313 -18.13 5.42 -7.98
C ARG A 313 -18.74 6.51 -7.11
N ARG A 314 -19.90 6.22 -6.52
CA ARG A 314 -20.56 7.08 -5.54
C ARG A 314 -20.14 6.68 -4.13
N CYS A 315 -19.51 7.60 -3.43
CA CYS A 315 -19.06 7.43 -2.05
C CYS A 315 -19.97 8.20 -1.10
N PHE A 316 -20.46 7.56 -0.04
CA PHE A 316 -21.36 8.19 0.93
C PHE A 316 -21.28 7.53 2.30
N LEU A 317 -21.77 8.23 3.33
CA LEU A 317 -21.81 7.76 4.72
C LEU A 317 -23.28 7.61 5.15
N VAL A 318 -23.66 6.43 5.63
CA VAL A 318 -25.00 6.11 6.17
C VAL A 318 -24.82 5.27 7.42
N ASN A 319 -25.59 5.54 8.49
CA ASN A 319 -25.58 4.73 9.72
C ASN A 319 -24.16 4.52 10.30
N ASN A 320 -23.33 5.57 10.25
CA ASN A 320 -21.92 5.55 10.61
C ASN A 320 -21.06 4.53 9.84
N GLN A 321 -21.50 4.15 8.64
CA GLN A 321 -20.83 3.20 7.75
C GLN A 321 -20.53 3.86 6.40
N TYR A 322 -19.27 3.77 5.97
CA TYR A 322 -18.83 4.32 4.70
C TYR A 322 -19.04 3.31 3.57
N PHE A 323 -19.72 3.73 2.52
CA PHE A 323 -20.05 2.89 1.38
C PHE A 323 -19.45 3.42 0.08
N GLN A 324 -19.07 2.49 -0.80
CA GLN A 324 -18.68 2.77 -2.18
C GLN A 324 -19.62 2.02 -3.11
N LEU A 325 -20.50 2.74 -3.79
CA LEU A 325 -21.38 2.19 -4.81
C LEU A 325 -20.72 2.35 -6.19
N ASP A 326 -20.31 1.22 -6.78
CA ASP A 326 -19.80 1.15 -8.14
C ASP A 326 -20.93 0.90 -9.12
N ILE A 327 -21.17 1.88 -10.00
CA ILE A 327 -22.16 1.81 -11.07
C ILE A 327 -21.39 1.59 -12.37
N TYR A 328 -21.51 0.39 -12.96
CA TYR A 328 -20.80 0.04 -14.18
C TYR A 328 -21.42 0.77 -15.38
N GLN A 329 -20.56 1.33 -16.22
CA GLN A 329 -20.95 2.18 -17.36
C GLN A 329 -20.53 1.55 -18.69
N SER A 330 -21.16 2.01 -19.76
CA SER A 330 -20.75 1.72 -21.13
C SER A 330 -19.51 2.55 -21.51
N PRO A 331 -18.62 2.05 -22.39
CA PRO A 331 -18.64 0.73 -23.01
C PRO A 331 -18.18 -0.37 -22.03
N SER A 332 -18.94 -1.47 -21.95
CA SER A 332 -18.58 -2.63 -21.13
C SER A 332 -19.17 -3.91 -21.71
N HIS A 333 -18.68 -5.07 -21.25
CA HIS A 333 -19.26 -6.36 -21.61
C HIS A 333 -20.74 -6.40 -21.23
N PRO A 334 -21.63 -7.05 -22.01
CA PRO A 334 -23.04 -7.26 -21.65
C PRO A 334 -23.32 -7.70 -20.21
N ARG A 335 -22.40 -8.44 -19.56
CA ARG A 335 -22.48 -8.90 -18.16
C ARG A 335 -22.43 -7.75 -17.14
N CYS A 336 -21.82 -6.63 -17.52
CA CYS A 336 -21.69 -5.42 -16.69
C CYS A 336 -22.85 -4.43 -16.91
N LYS A 337 -23.71 -4.65 -17.91
CA LYS A 337 -24.79 -3.73 -18.25
C LYS A 337 -25.80 -3.68 -17.09
N GLY A 338 -25.95 -2.50 -16.49
CA GLY A 338 -26.81 -2.30 -15.31
C GLY A 338 -26.26 -2.88 -14.01
N LEU A 339 -25.00 -3.36 -14.00
CA LEU A 339 -24.39 -3.93 -12.80
C LEU A 339 -24.05 -2.83 -11.79
N MET A 340 -24.50 -3.01 -10.55
CA MET A 340 -24.15 -2.14 -9.42
C MET A 340 -23.65 -2.96 -8.24
N LEU A 341 -22.51 -2.55 -7.69
CA LEU A 341 -21.86 -3.23 -6.57
C LEU A 341 -21.63 -2.25 -5.43
N LEU A 342 -22.19 -2.55 -4.26
CA LEU A 342 -21.97 -1.78 -3.04
C LEU A 342 -20.85 -2.42 -2.24
N GLU A 343 -19.78 -1.68 -1.97
CA GLU A 343 -18.64 -2.15 -1.17
C GLU A 343 -18.57 -1.39 0.16
N THR A 344 -18.23 -2.11 1.22
CA THR A 344 -17.90 -1.52 2.53
C THR A 344 -16.84 -2.34 3.26
N TYR A 345 -16.29 -1.78 4.34
CA TYR A 345 -15.33 -2.45 5.22
C TYR A 345 -15.87 -2.35 6.65
N THR A 346 -16.10 -3.49 7.29
CA THR A 346 -16.77 -3.56 8.59
C THR A 346 -16.30 -4.77 9.37
N ALA A 347 -16.20 -4.62 10.68
CA ALA A 347 -15.95 -5.66 11.67
C ALA A 347 -17.25 -6.15 12.34
N LEU A 348 -18.40 -5.59 11.95
CA LEU A 348 -19.70 -5.99 12.48
C LEU A 348 -20.07 -7.41 12.04
N ASN A 349 -20.76 -8.09 12.94
CA ASN A 349 -21.45 -9.34 12.65
C ASN A 349 -22.62 -9.09 11.68
N GLU A 350 -23.10 -10.14 11.02
CA GLU A 350 -24.12 -9.99 9.98
C GLU A 350 -25.41 -9.31 10.46
N SER A 351 -25.85 -9.59 11.69
CA SER A 351 -27.05 -8.97 12.28
C SER A 351 -26.92 -7.45 12.32
N ASN A 352 -25.85 -6.96 12.96
CA ASN A 352 -25.62 -5.54 13.16
C ASN A 352 -25.31 -4.82 11.85
N LEU A 353 -24.70 -5.52 10.90
CA LEU A 353 -24.46 -4.97 9.57
C LEU A 353 -25.77 -4.76 8.80
N ARG A 354 -26.72 -5.72 8.87
CA ARG A 354 -28.01 -5.60 8.16
C ARG A 354 -28.76 -4.34 8.57
N GLU A 355 -28.70 -3.96 9.84
CA GLU A 355 -29.30 -2.71 10.36
C GLU A 355 -28.62 -1.45 9.82
N ARG A 356 -27.33 -1.52 9.47
CA ARG A 356 -26.54 -0.39 8.95
C ARG A 356 -26.51 -0.29 7.44
N LEU A 357 -27.01 -1.31 6.72
CA LEU A 357 -27.10 -1.26 5.27
C LEU A 357 -28.09 -0.15 4.85
N PRO A 358 -27.81 0.59 3.76
CA PRO A 358 -28.68 1.66 3.29
C PRO A 358 -30.02 1.08 2.80
N SER A 359 -31.08 1.26 3.58
CA SER A 359 -32.43 0.75 3.31
C SER A 359 -33.05 1.32 2.03
N PHE A 360 -32.59 2.50 1.59
CA PHE A 360 -33.01 3.12 0.32
C PHE A 360 -32.42 2.41 -0.92
N LEU A 361 -31.45 1.51 -0.78
CA LEU A 361 -30.93 0.70 -1.88
C LEU A 361 -31.55 -0.69 -1.90
N LYS A 362 -31.89 -1.19 -3.10
CA LYS A 362 -32.37 -2.56 -3.31
C LYS A 362 -31.20 -3.56 -3.32
N ILE A 363 -30.67 -3.85 -2.14
CA ILE A 363 -29.58 -4.82 -1.94
C ILE A 363 -30.14 -6.24 -2.09
N VAL A 364 -29.57 -7.02 -3.01
CA VAL A 364 -30.07 -8.36 -3.37
C VAL A 364 -29.40 -9.45 -2.54
N LYS A 365 -28.07 -9.47 -2.53
CA LYS A 365 -27.27 -10.51 -1.85
C LYS A 365 -25.83 -10.08 -1.63
N ASP A 366 -25.19 -10.71 -0.67
CA ASP A 366 -23.75 -10.67 -0.49
C ASP A 366 -23.08 -11.47 -1.64
N VAL A 367 -22.12 -10.84 -2.30
CA VAL A 367 -21.31 -11.41 -3.38
C VAL A 367 -19.81 -11.32 -3.07
N THR A 368 -19.46 -11.15 -1.80
CA THR A 368 -18.09 -11.16 -1.29
C THR A 368 -17.42 -12.48 -1.64
N GLY A 369 -16.18 -12.41 -2.12
CA GLY A 369 -15.44 -13.60 -2.55
C GLY A 369 -15.93 -14.25 -3.85
N ASN A 370 -17.12 -13.91 -4.36
CA ASN A 370 -17.69 -14.57 -5.52
C ASN A 370 -16.93 -14.21 -6.81
N PRO A 371 -16.34 -15.19 -7.52
CA PRO A 371 -15.55 -14.96 -8.72
C PRO A 371 -16.32 -14.25 -9.84
N ASN A 372 -17.63 -14.48 -9.95
CA ASN A 372 -18.49 -13.88 -10.98
C ASN A 372 -18.63 -12.36 -10.82
N TYR A 373 -18.37 -11.84 -9.61
CA TYR A 373 -18.41 -10.40 -9.31
C TYR A 373 -17.00 -9.85 -9.05
N SER A 374 -15.96 -10.60 -9.42
CA SER A 374 -14.60 -10.11 -9.44
C SER A 374 -14.39 -9.22 -10.66
N MET A 375 -13.70 -8.10 -10.46
CA MET A 375 -13.45 -7.14 -11.55
C MET A 375 -12.64 -7.76 -12.69
N PHE A 376 -11.76 -8.72 -12.38
CA PHE A 376 -10.94 -9.45 -13.36
C PHE A 376 -11.82 -10.29 -14.29
N ASN A 377 -12.73 -11.10 -13.72
CA ASN A 377 -13.62 -11.91 -14.56
C ASN A 377 -14.63 -11.03 -15.31
N LEU A 378 -15.11 -9.95 -14.69
CA LEU A 378 -16.01 -8.97 -15.33
C LEU A 378 -15.39 -8.27 -16.54
N SER A 379 -14.06 -8.10 -16.60
CA SER A 379 -13.38 -7.54 -17.77
C SER A 379 -13.04 -8.57 -18.85
N LEU A 380 -13.06 -9.88 -18.58
CA LEU A 380 -12.71 -10.88 -19.60
C LEU A 380 -13.61 -10.75 -20.84
N ARG A 381 -12.98 -10.75 -22.02
CA ARG A 381 -13.70 -10.75 -23.31
C ARG A 381 -14.29 -12.12 -23.66
N GLU A 382 -13.60 -13.18 -23.25
CA GLU A 382 -14.00 -14.56 -23.52
C GLU A 382 -15.21 -14.98 -22.66
N ASP A 383 -15.98 -15.93 -23.17
CA ASP A 383 -17.08 -16.51 -22.40
C ASP A 383 -16.57 -17.37 -21.24
N TRP A 384 -17.08 -17.06 -20.04
CA TRP A 384 -16.64 -17.69 -18.79
C TRP A 384 -16.85 -19.21 -18.73
N LYS A 385 -17.80 -19.75 -19.51
CA LYS A 385 -18.08 -21.19 -19.55
C LYS A 385 -16.93 -22.01 -20.12
N ASN A 386 -16.20 -21.43 -21.08
CA ASN A 386 -15.17 -22.12 -21.85
C ASN A 386 -13.77 -21.50 -21.66
N SER A 387 -13.66 -20.36 -20.97
CA SER A 387 -12.39 -19.66 -20.82
C SER A 387 -11.47 -20.35 -19.81
N LYS A 388 -10.25 -20.67 -20.26
CA LYS A 388 -9.14 -21.10 -19.39
C LYS A 388 -8.60 -19.96 -18.53
N LYS A 389 -8.97 -18.71 -18.84
CA LYS A 389 -8.55 -17.49 -18.12
C LYS A 389 -9.51 -17.10 -17.00
N PHE A 390 -10.65 -17.77 -16.86
CA PHE A 390 -11.59 -17.49 -15.77
C PHE A 390 -10.94 -17.81 -14.41
N CYS A 391 -10.77 -16.79 -13.59
CA CYS A 391 -10.14 -16.93 -12.28
C CYS A 391 -11.18 -17.45 -11.28
N ARG A 392 -11.16 -18.75 -10.98
CA ARG A 392 -12.14 -19.42 -10.09
C ARG A 392 -11.93 -19.16 -8.60
N SER A 393 -10.71 -18.80 -8.21
CA SER A 393 -10.40 -18.56 -6.80
C SER A 393 -9.66 -17.24 -6.63
N ILE A 394 -10.14 -16.43 -5.68
CA ILE A 394 -9.50 -15.18 -5.26
C ILE A 394 -8.33 -15.50 -4.33
N THR A 395 -8.37 -16.63 -3.63
CA THR A 395 -7.25 -17.29 -2.94
C THR A 395 -6.55 -18.24 -3.91
N GLY A 396 -5.26 -18.55 -3.75
CA GLY A 396 -4.59 -19.56 -4.59
C GLY A 396 -5.30 -20.93 -4.54
N PRO A 397 -4.96 -21.87 -5.43
CA PRO A 397 -5.68 -23.13 -5.55
C PRO A 397 -5.53 -23.96 -4.26
N ALA A 398 -6.64 -24.14 -3.53
CA ALA A 398 -6.78 -25.18 -2.50
C ALA A 398 -7.24 -26.52 -3.10
N ASP A 399 -7.43 -26.61 -4.42
CA ASP A 399 -8.02 -27.76 -5.11
C ASP A 399 -6.99 -28.55 -5.94
N VAL A 400 -5.92 -29.03 -5.31
CA VAL A 400 -5.03 -30.05 -5.92
C VAL A 400 -4.98 -31.36 -5.11
N GLN A 401 -5.56 -31.43 -3.91
CA GLN A 401 -5.55 -32.68 -3.13
C GLN A 401 -6.74 -33.62 -3.41
N ASN A 402 -7.80 -33.20 -4.11
CA ASN A 402 -9.00 -34.03 -4.29
C ASN A 402 -9.24 -34.60 -5.70
N SER A 403 -8.31 -34.44 -6.65
CA SER A 403 -8.47 -34.98 -8.02
C SER A 403 -7.64 -36.24 -8.35
N VAL A 404 -6.92 -36.82 -7.39
CA VAL A 404 -6.12 -38.05 -7.63
C VAL A 404 -6.79 -39.33 -7.12
N MET A 405 -7.80 -39.24 -6.23
CA MET A 405 -8.61 -40.41 -5.85
C MET A 405 -9.82 -40.58 -6.79
N LYS A 406 -9.56 -41.02 -8.03
CA LYS A 406 -10.49 -41.82 -8.86
C LYS A 406 -9.87 -42.07 -10.23
N ARG A 407 -8.99 -43.07 -10.30
CA ARG A 407 -8.80 -43.98 -11.44
C ARG A 407 -7.91 -45.12 -10.98
N ASN A 408 -8.54 -46.22 -10.57
CA ASN A 408 -7.87 -47.50 -10.38
C ASN A 408 -7.42 -48.05 -11.74
N GLY A 409 -6.23 -48.63 -11.75
CA GLY A 409 -5.71 -49.49 -12.81
C GLY A 409 -4.38 -50.06 -12.36
N HIS A 410 -4.40 -51.34 -11.94
CA HIS A 410 -3.27 -52.17 -11.54
C HIS A 410 -2.03 -52.03 -12.46
N ILE A 411 -0.83 -52.12 -11.88
CA ILE A 411 0.25 -53.07 -12.23
C ILE A 411 1.36 -52.97 -11.16
N GLU A 412 1.96 -54.12 -10.88
CA GLU A 412 2.76 -54.52 -9.72
C GLU A 412 4.21 -53.98 -9.66
N ASN A 413 4.73 -53.96 -8.43
CA ASN A 413 6.10 -54.24 -7.95
C ASN A 413 7.31 -54.06 -8.90
N ASN A 414 8.27 -53.24 -8.48
CA ASN A 414 9.60 -53.75 -8.09
C ASN A 414 10.47 -52.70 -7.38
N LEU A 415 11.03 -53.10 -6.23
CA LEU A 415 12.18 -52.47 -5.61
C LEU A 415 13.44 -52.71 -6.46
N GLN A 416 14.32 -51.71 -6.58
CA GLN A 416 15.77 -51.95 -6.46
C GLN A 416 16.55 -50.66 -6.15
N LYS A 417 17.42 -50.79 -5.15
CA LYS A 417 18.49 -49.87 -4.75
C LYS A 417 19.54 -49.75 -5.86
N MET A 418 20.22 -48.60 -5.97
CA MET A 418 21.67 -48.58 -6.19
C MET A 418 22.32 -47.23 -5.86
N ASN A 419 23.60 -47.32 -5.49
CA ASN A 419 24.44 -46.33 -4.79
C ASN A 419 25.09 -45.28 -5.70
N GLY A 420 25.56 -44.19 -5.07
CA GLY A 420 27.02 -43.89 -5.06
C GLY A 420 27.55 -42.70 -5.86
N HIS A 421 28.10 -41.71 -5.13
CA HIS A 421 29.38 -40.96 -5.30
C HIS A 421 29.22 -39.50 -4.83
N ALA A 422 29.78 -39.10 -3.66
CA ALA A 422 31.18 -38.72 -3.36
C ALA A 422 31.57 -37.39 -4.05
N GLY A 423 31.60 -36.26 -3.34
CA GLY A 423 32.80 -35.65 -2.71
C GLY A 423 33.18 -34.41 -3.57
N GLU A 424 33.43 -33.20 -3.06
CA GLU A 424 34.52 -32.80 -2.15
C GLU A 424 34.23 -31.45 -1.45
N GLU A 425 34.70 -31.33 -0.21
CA GLU A 425 34.88 -30.09 0.55
C GLU A 425 36.28 -29.51 0.30
N TYR A 426 36.42 -28.17 0.36
CA TYR A 426 37.69 -27.52 0.72
C TYR A 426 37.45 -26.34 1.68
N LYS A 427 38.22 -26.30 2.78
CA LYS A 427 38.26 -25.22 3.79
C LYS A 427 39.66 -24.59 3.90
N LEU A 428 39.67 -23.24 3.83
CA LEU A 428 40.42 -22.22 4.62
C LEU A 428 41.97 -22.12 4.46
N PRO A 429 42.68 -20.99 4.77
CA PRO A 429 42.33 -19.92 5.75
C PRO A 429 42.74 -18.44 5.46
N ASN A 430 42.14 -17.52 6.26
CA ASN A 430 42.58 -16.19 6.75
C ASN A 430 43.12 -15.11 5.76
N GLY A 431 42.73 -13.83 5.80
CA GLY A 431 41.97 -13.06 6.78
C GLY A 431 41.77 -11.60 6.33
N SER A 432 40.87 -10.92 7.04
CA SER A 432 40.50 -9.49 6.95
C SER A 432 39.96 -8.99 5.59
N THR A 433 38.63 -8.98 5.47
CA THR A 433 37.92 -8.11 4.52
C THR A 433 36.89 -7.28 5.26
N TYR A 434 37.12 -5.97 5.23
CA TYR A 434 36.14 -4.93 5.50
C TYR A 434 34.93 -5.15 4.59
N THR A 435 33.72 -5.16 5.14
CA THR A 435 32.47 -5.30 4.38
C THR A 435 31.75 -3.95 4.30
N GLU A 436 31.73 -3.41 3.08
CA GLU A 436 30.86 -2.33 2.61
C GLU A 436 29.39 -2.63 2.93
N LYS A 437 28.68 -1.65 3.49
CA LYS A 437 27.22 -1.63 3.59
C LYS A 437 26.71 -0.60 2.59
N VAL A 438 25.95 -1.06 1.60
CA VAL A 438 25.11 -0.23 0.71
C VAL A 438 23.66 -0.58 1.00
#